data_AF-A0A7V7F3F7-F1
#
_entry.id   AF-A0A7V7F3F7-F1
#
_cell.length_a   1.000
_cell.length_b   1.000
_cell.length_c   1.000
_cell.angle_alpha   90.00
_cell.angle_beta   90.00
_cell.angle_gamma   90.00
#
_symmetry.space_group_name_H-M   'P 1'
#
loop_
_entity.id
_entity.type
_entity.pdbx_description
1 polymer ?
#
loop_
_entity_poly.entity_id
_entity_poly.type
_entity_poly.pdbx_seq_one_letter_code
_entity_poly.pdbx_strand_id
1 'polypeptide(L)'
;MRDKRKSMPDAAGMKPFRLVKFFSFSGLVIFLVFTLVLSWLISKHAKRVLLERSEAYSLVVAENISHQVFQQFVLPTVVRYGKIALRNPEQFKMLDTIVRNATHGMRIEAVTIYDSMENVVSYSTIAARIGREGEGGDEYKKALAGESNSTVAASGTIFNLMP
;
A
#
# COMPACT_ATOMS: atom_id res chain seq x y z
N MET A 1 92.88 -4.36 -5.29
CA MET A 1 91.95 -4.13 -4.17
C MET A 1 90.61 -3.64 -4.69
N ARG A 2 89.58 -4.48 -4.57
CA ARG A 2 88.15 -4.19 -4.29
C ARG A 2 87.36 -3.23 -5.18
N ASP A 3 86.74 -3.82 -6.20
CA ASP A 3 85.38 -3.51 -6.67
C ASP A 3 84.36 -3.70 -5.52
N LYS A 4 83.50 -2.70 -5.27
CA LYS A 4 82.17 -2.86 -4.64
C LYS A 4 81.29 -1.65 -4.97
N ARG A 5 80.54 -1.73 -6.07
CA ARG A 5 79.20 -1.13 -6.13
C ARG A 5 78.36 -1.75 -5.01
N LYS A 6 78.09 -1.02 -3.93
CA LYS A 6 77.15 -1.44 -2.90
C LYS A 6 75.77 -0.90 -3.27
N SER A 7 74.92 -1.81 -3.68
CA SER A 7 73.49 -1.66 -3.98
C SER A 7 72.73 -0.97 -2.85
N MET A 8 71.73 -0.18 -3.24
CA MET A 8 70.67 0.36 -2.38
C MET A 8 70.12 -0.73 -1.45
N PRO A 9 69.88 -0.44 -0.16
CA PRO A 9 68.99 -1.28 0.61
C PRO A 9 67.57 -1.03 0.12
N ASP A 10 67.01 -2.04 -0.53
CA ASP A 10 65.60 -2.12 -0.85
C ASP A 10 64.77 -1.75 0.38
N ALA A 11 63.72 -0.95 0.16
CA ALA A 11 62.68 -0.67 1.14
C ALA A 11 62.03 -1.99 1.56
N ALA A 12 62.62 -2.65 2.54
CA ALA A 12 62.20 -3.94 3.06
C ALA A 12 60.86 -3.78 3.78
N GLY A 13 59.80 -3.91 2.99
CA GLY A 13 58.60 -4.64 3.36
C GLY A 13 57.95 -4.25 4.67
N MET A 14 57.39 -3.05 4.76
CA MET A 14 56.28 -2.80 5.67
C MET A 14 55.06 -3.54 5.09
N LYS A 15 55.02 -4.87 5.28
CA LYS A 15 53.90 -5.72 4.85
C LYS A 15 52.62 -5.09 5.42
N PRO A 16 51.67 -4.62 4.58
CA PRO A 16 50.48 -3.96 5.08
C PRO A 16 49.77 -4.91 6.04
N PHE A 17 49.62 -4.47 7.29
CA PHE A 17 49.14 -5.27 8.42
C PHE A 17 47.90 -6.06 8.04
N ARG A 18 48.07 -7.37 7.78
CA ARG A 18 47.00 -8.28 7.36
C ARG A 18 45.82 -8.27 8.33
N LEU A 19 46.09 -8.04 9.62
CA LEU A 19 45.08 -7.92 10.67
C LEU A 19 44.02 -6.87 10.34
N VAL A 20 44.42 -5.68 9.86
CA VAL A 20 43.48 -4.59 9.56
C VAL A 20 42.52 -5.00 8.44
N LYS A 21 43.00 -5.72 7.42
CA LYS A 21 42.13 -6.23 6.34
C LYS A 21 41.07 -7.21 6.84
N PHE A 22 41.43 -8.10 7.76
CA PHE A 22 40.48 -9.05 8.34
C PHE A 22 39.48 -8.36 9.28
N PHE A 23 39.94 -7.44 10.14
CA PHE A 23 39.08 -6.67 11.05
C PHE A 23 38.13 -5.73 10.31
N SER A 24 38.60 -5.04 9.27
CA SER A 24 37.74 -4.15 8.47
C SER A 24 36.70 -4.91 7.67
N PHE A 25 37.05 -6.05 7.07
CA PHE A 25 36.08 -6.86 6.31
C PHE A 25 35.03 -7.50 7.21
N SER A 26 35.43 -8.09 8.33
CA SER A 26 34.49 -8.68 9.29
C SER A 26 33.61 -7.62 9.95
N GLY A 27 34.16 -6.46 10.32
CA GLY A 27 33.38 -5.32 10.82
C GLY A 27 32.37 -4.79 9.80
N LEU A 28 32.77 -4.69 8.52
CA LEU A 28 31.87 -4.29 7.44
C LEU A 28 30.70 -5.27 7.27
N VAL A 29 30.98 -6.58 7.29
CA VAL A 29 29.94 -7.61 7.20
C VAL A 29 28.99 -7.53 8.39
N ILE A 30 29.51 -7.39 9.61
CA ILE A 30 28.68 -7.25 10.82
C ILE A 30 27.80 -5.99 10.73
N PHE A 31 28.36 -4.86 10.31
CA PHE A 31 27.63 -3.62 10.14
C PHE A 31 26.54 -3.75 9.06
N LEU A 32 26.85 -4.39 7.94
CA LEU A 32 25.87 -4.67 6.88
C LEU A 32 24.73 -5.54 7.40
N VAL A 33 25.04 -6.65 8.07
CA VAL A 33 24.01 -7.54 8.63
C VAL A 33 23.16 -6.79 9.66
N PHE A 34 23.79 -6.04 10.55
CA PHE A 34 23.09 -5.26 11.57
C PHE A 34 22.14 -4.22 10.97
N THR A 35 22.61 -3.45 9.97
CA THR A 35 21.79 -2.44 9.29
C THR A 35 20.63 -3.07 8.51
N LEU A 36 20.85 -4.22 7.85
CA LEU A 36 19.78 -4.96 7.17
C LEU A 36 18.72 -5.48 8.15
N VAL A 37 19.13 -6.08 9.27
CA VAL A 37 18.21 -6.55 10.31
C VAL A 37 17.42 -5.38 10.90
N LEU A 38 18.08 -4.28 11.22
CA LEU A 38 17.44 -3.10 11.77
C LEU A 38 16.44 -2.49 10.78
N SER A 39 16.81 -2.40 9.50
CA SER A 39 15.93 -1.93 8.42
C SER A 39 14.68 -2.82 8.29
N TRP A 40 14.84 -4.14 8.35
CA TRP A 40 13.72 -5.08 8.27
C TRP A 40 12.76 -4.92 9.46
N LEU A 41 13.28 -4.78 10.68
CA LEU A 41 12.47 -4.55 11.88
C LEU A 41 11.68 -3.23 11.76
N ILE A 42 12.37 -2.13 11.41
CA ILE A 42 11.72 -0.82 11.23
C ILE A 42 10.64 -0.89 10.14
N SER A 43 10.94 -1.54 9.01
CA SER A 43 9.99 -1.70 7.91
C SER A 43 8.73 -2.45 8.35
N LYS A 44 8.87 -3.54 9.13
CA LYS A 44 7.75 -4.30 9.68
C LYS A 44 6.88 -3.44 10.60
N HIS A 45 7.50 -2.66 11.48
CA HIS A 45 6.77 -1.75 12.38
C HIS A 45 6.08 -0.63 11.61
N ALA A 46 6.78 0.02 10.67
CA ALA A 46 6.23 1.09 9.84
C ALA A 46 5.03 0.60 9.03
N LYS A 47 5.13 -0.57 8.38
CA LYS A 47 4.03 -1.19 7.66
C LYS A 47 2.82 -1.45 8.56
N ARG A 48 3.04 -1.97 9.77
CA ARG A 48 1.96 -2.23 10.74
C ARG A 48 1.24 -0.96 11.14
N VAL A 49 1.99 0.07 11.55
CA VAL A 49 1.42 1.36 11.98
C VAL A 49 0.68 2.04 10.83
N LEU A 50 1.22 1.96 9.60
CA LEU A 50 0.54 2.48 8.42
C LEU A 50 -0.79 1.77 8.17
N LEU A 51 -0.81 0.43 8.22
CA LEU A 51 -2.02 -0.36 8.05
C LEU A 51 -3.07 -0.07 9.11
N GLU A 52 -2.67 -0.02 10.38
CA GLU A 52 -3.56 0.27 11.51
C GLU A 52 -4.20 1.66 11.36
N ARG A 53 -3.42 2.68 10.98
CA ARG A 53 -3.94 4.02 10.71
C ARG A 53 -4.86 4.04 9.48
N SER A 54 -4.49 3.32 8.43
CA SER A 54 -5.30 3.21 7.21
C SER A 54 -6.63 2.53 7.47
N GLU A 55 -6.65 1.47 8.26
CA GLU A 55 -7.86 0.75 8.66
C GLU A 55 -8.78 1.61 9.51
N ALA A 56 -8.25 2.26 10.55
CA ALA A 56 -9.03 3.18 11.38
C ALA A 56 -9.63 4.33 10.56
N TYR A 57 -8.85 4.92 9.64
CA TYR A 57 -9.34 5.96 8.73
C TYR A 57 -10.42 5.43 7.79
N SER A 58 -10.19 4.27 7.15
CA SER A 58 -11.12 3.68 6.18
C SER A 58 -12.44 3.27 6.84
N LEU A 59 -12.41 2.78 8.08
CA LEU A 59 -13.59 2.42 8.85
C LEU A 59 -14.48 3.64 9.10
N VAL A 60 -13.92 4.72 9.64
CA VAL A 60 -14.67 5.96 9.91
C VAL A 60 -15.19 6.60 8.63
N VAL A 61 -14.40 6.57 7.56
CA VAL A 61 -14.81 7.02 6.22
C VAL A 61 -15.99 6.21 5.71
N ALA A 62 -15.89 4.87 5.77
CA ALA A 62 -16.93 3.97 5.30
C ALA A 62 -18.22 4.14 6.11
N GLU A 63 -18.13 4.29 7.44
CA GLU A 63 -19.27 4.55 8.31
C GLU A 63 -19.96 5.88 7.95
N ASN A 64 -19.18 6.95 7.78
CA ASN A 64 -19.72 8.25 7.38
C ASN A 64 -20.40 8.21 6.01
N ILE A 65 -19.77 7.59 5.00
CA ILE A 65 -20.37 7.44 3.66
C ILE A 65 -21.63 6.58 3.74
N SER A 66 -21.58 5.44 4.44
CA SER A 66 -22.71 4.53 4.59
C SER A 66 -23.90 5.23 5.22
N HIS A 67 -23.68 6.00 6.29
CA HIS A 67 -24.73 6.78 6.94
C HIS A 67 -25.33 7.85 6.00
N GLN A 68 -24.50 8.61 5.29
CA GLN A 68 -24.98 9.62 4.34
C GLN A 68 -25.75 9.01 3.17
N VAL A 69 -25.24 7.92 2.59
CA VAL A 69 -25.92 7.16 1.54
C VAL A 69 -27.24 6.61 2.04
N PHE A 70 -27.28 6.05 3.26
CA PHE A 70 -28.51 5.51 3.80
C PHE A 70 -29.59 6.59 3.97
N GLN A 71 -29.22 7.71 4.58
CA GLN A 71 -30.17 8.79 4.89
C GLN A 71 -30.61 9.59 3.66
N GLN A 72 -29.66 9.97 2.80
CA GLN A 72 -29.91 10.90 1.70
C GLN A 72 -30.25 10.20 0.38
N PHE A 73 -29.90 8.92 0.25
CA PHE A 73 -30.20 8.13 -0.95
C PHE A 73 -31.18 6.99 -0.66
N VAL A 74 -30.83 6.03 0.20
CA VAL A 74 -31.61 4.78 0.37
C VAL A 74 -33.03 5.04 0.85
N LEU A 75 -33.20 5.71 1.99
CA LEU A 75 -34.52 6.00 2.56
C LEU A 75 -35.44 6.74 1.58
N PRO A 76 -35.07 7.91 1.01
CA PRO A 76 -35.96 8.63 0.11
C PRO A 76 -36.21 7.89 -1.22
N THR A 77 -35.22 7.14 -1.72
CA THR A 77 -35.36 6.38 -2.97
C THR A 77 -36.33 5.22 -2.81
N VAL A 78 -36.21 4.46 -1.71
CA VAL A 78 -37.12 3.34 -1.44
C VAL A 78 -38.54 3.86 -1.20
N VAL A 79 -38.72 4.97 -0.48
CA VAL A 79 -40.04 5.58 -0.26
C VAL A 79 -40.67 6.07 -1.57
N ARG A 80 -39.89 6.68 -2.47
CA ARG A 80 -40.39 7.25 -3.73
C ARG A 80 -40.59 6.21 -4.84
N TYR A 81 -39.64 5.30 -5.01
CA TYR A 81 -39.58 4.40 -6.17
C TYR A 81 -39.81 2.92 -5.82
N GLY A 82 -39.89 2.57 -4.53
CA GLY A 82 -40.09 1.20 -4.05
C GLY A 82 -38.87 0.27 -4.16
N LYS A 83 -37.88 0.62 -4.98
CA LYS A 83 -36.65 -0.14 -5.18
C LYS A 83 -35.46 0.75 -5.56
N ILE A 84 -34.27 0.27 -5.22
CA ILE A 84 -33.00 0.84 -5.68
C ILE A 84 -32.58 0.13 -6.95
N ALA A 85 -32.33 0.90 -8.01
CA ALA A 85 -31.86 0.41 -9.29
C ALA A 85 -30.83 1.42 -9.84
N LEU A 86 -29.55 1.18 -9.57
CA LEU A 86 -28.46 2.07 -9.99
C LEU A 86 -28.22 2.11 -11.51
N ARG A 87 -28.89 1.24 -12.27
CA ARG A 87 -29.00 1.35 -13.74
C ARG A 87 -29.88 2.55 -14.16
N ASN A 88 -30.74 3.05 -13.28
CA ASN A 88 -31.49 4.28 -13.51
C ASN A 88 -30.53 5.50 -13.37
N PRO A 89 -30.40 6.34 -14.40
CA PRO A 89 -29.44 7.45 -14.39
C PRO A 89 -29.74 8.53 -13.34
N GLU A 90 -31.02 8.72 -12.96
CA GLU A 90 -31.41 9.66 -11.91
C GLU A 90 -30.92 9.18 -10.55
N GLN A 91 -31.20 7.92 -10.20
CA GLN A 91 -30.75 7.32 -8.94
C GLN A 91 -29.21 7.27 -8.88
N PHE A 92 -28.55 6.89 -9.98
CA PHE A 92 -27.10 6.88 -10.07
C PHE A 92 -26.52 8.28 -9.81
N LYS A 93 -27.04 9.32 -10.47
CA LYS A 93 -26.56 10.70 -10.32
C LYS A 93 -26.76 11.21 -8.89
N MET A 94 -27.87 10.85 -8.24
CA MET A 94 -28.14 11.22 -6.86
C MET A 94 -27.13 10.57 -5.91
N LEU A 95 -26.91 9.26 -6.04
CA LEU A 95 -25.90 8.54 -5.26
C LEU A 95 -24.49 9.10 -5.52
N ASP A 96 -24.13 9.32 -6.79
CA ASP A 96 -22.82 9.83 -7.16
C ASP A 96 -22.54 11.21 -6.55
N THR A 97 -23.54 12.09 -6.54
CA THR A 97 -23.43 13.41 -5.91
C THR A 97 -23.22 13.28 -4.40
N ILE A 98 -23.99 12.41 -3.73
CA ILE A 98 -23.88 12.18 -2.28
C ILE A 98 -22.50 11.62 -1.93
N VAL A 99 -22.04 10.58 -2.65
CA VAL A 99 -20.73 9.97 -2.39
C VAL A 99 -19.61 10.97 -2.65
N ARG A 100 -19.63 11.69 -3.78
CA ARG A 100 -18.59 12.69 -4.09
C ARG A 100 -18.54 13.80 -3.06
N ASN A 101 -19.69 14.30 -2.60
CA ASN A 101 -19.76 15.30 -1.54
C ASN A 101 -19.25 14.74 -0.21
N ALA A 102 -19.66 13.53 0.16
CA ALA A 102 -19.21 12.86 1.37
C ALA A 102 -17.70 12.71 1.39
N THR A 103 -17.09 12.40 0.23
CA THR A 103 -15.64 12.24 0.07
C THR A 103 -14.87 13.50 -0.27
N HIS A 104 -15.55 14.64 -0.40
CA HIS A 104 -14.89 15.87 -0.82
C HIS A 104 -13.83 16.31 0.21
N GLY A 105 -12.64 16.66 -0.26
CA GLY A 105 -11.51 17.04 0.61
C GLY A 105 -10.85 15.87 1.35
N MET A 106 -11.35 14.64 1.21
CA MET A 106 -10.73 13.44 1.76
C MET A 106 -9.65 12.89 0.82
N ARG A 107 -8.61 12.27 1.37
CA ARG A 107 -7.53 11.64 0.58
C ARG A 107 -7.93 10.22 0.16
N ILE A 108 -9.02 10.10 -0.58
CA ILE A 108 -9.58 8.84 -1.08
C ILE A 108 -9.45 8.82 -2.60
N GLU A 109 -8.86 7.75 -3.13
CA GLU A 109 -8.70 7.58 -4.58
C GLU A 109 -10.02 7.20 -5.26
N ALA A 110 -10.74 6.23 -4.69
CA ALA A 110 -12.03 5.80 -5.21
C ALA A 110 -12.91 5.18 -4.13
N VAL A 111 -14.22 5.29 -4.34
CA VAL A 111 -15.24 4.54 -3.60
C VAL A 111 -15.91 3.58 -4.59
N THR A 112 -16.06 2.32 -4.18
CA THR A 112 -16.69 1.27 -4.98
C THR A 112 -17.67 0.53 -4.08
N ILE A 113 -18.92 0.41 -4.53
CA ILE A 113 -19.98 -0.33 -3.85
C ILE A 113 -20.27 -1.56 -4.71
N TYR A 114 -20.14 -2.73 -4.10
CA TYR A 114 -20.44 -4.00 -4.73
C TYR A 114 -21.90 -4.39 -4.49
N ASP A 115 -22.46 -5.15 -5.43
CA ASP A 115 -23.71 -5.86 -5.19
C ASP A 115 -23.52 -6.91 -4.10
N SER A 116 -24.51 -7.07 -3.22
CA SER A 116 -24.43 -7.97 -2.05
C SER A 116 -24.58 -9.44 -2.41
N MET A 117 -25.03 -9.77 -3.63
CA MET A 117 -25.31 -11.13 -4.09
C MET A 117 -24.32 -11.58 -5.16
N GLU A 118 -23.96 -10.67 -6.05
CA GLU A 118 -23.07 -10.92 -7.18
C GLU A 118 -21.82 -10.04 -6.98
N ASN A 119 -20.61 -10.59 -7.03
CA ASN A 119 -19.36 -9.81 -6.85
C ASN A 119 -19.13 -8.85 -8.04
N VAL A 120 -20.01 -7.88 -8.19
CA VAL A 120 -20.18 -6.99 -9.32
C VAL A 120 -20.19 -5.57 -8.80
N VAL A 121 -19.48 -4.69 -9.48
CA VAL A 121 -19.44 -3.28 -9.12
C VAL A 121 -20.77 -2.60 -9.47
N SER A 122 -21.61 -2.41 -8.46
CA SER A 122 -22.90 -1.71 -8.56
C SER A 122 -22.75 -0.19 -8.67
N TYR A 123 -21.70 0.37 -8.06
CA TYR A 123 -21.34 1.78 -8.17
C TYR A 123 -19.83 1.98 -8.01
N SER A 124 -19.26 2.95 -8.72
CA SER A 124 -17.89 3.41 -8.49
C SER A 124 -17.75 4.89 -8.84
N THR A 125 -16.91 5.62 -8.10
CA THR A 125 -16.49 6.97 -8.47
C THR A 125 -15.64 6.99 -9.75
N ILE A 126 -15.08 5.82 -10.13
CA ILE A 126 -14.41 5.57 -11.40
C ILE A 126 -15.39 4.86 -12.35
N ALA A 127 -15.98 5.60 -13.27
CA ALA A 127 -17.04 5.10 -14.15
C ALA A 127 -16.66 3.83 -14.93
N ALA A 128 -15.39 3.69 -15.34
CA ALA A 128 -14.89 2.53 -16.09
C ALA A 128 -14.93 1.19 -15.31
N ARG A 129 -15.14 1.23 -13.99
CA ARG A 129 -15.23 0.04 -13.14
C ARG A 129 -16.65 -0.50 -12.98
N ILE A 130 -17.67 0.31 -13.28
CA ILE A 130 -19.07 -0.07 -13.07
C ILE A 130 -19.42 -1.28 -13.94
N GLY A 131 -20.09 -2.27 -13.33
CA GLY A 131 -20.50 -3.51 -13.99
C GLY A 131 -19.38 -4.54 -14.18
N ARG A 132 -18.16 -4.27 -13.71
CA ARG A 132 -17.09 -5.28 -13.71
C ARG A 132 -17.35 -6.32 -12.63
N GLU A 133 -17.08 -7.57 -12.96
CA GLU A 133 -17.26 -8.72 -12.08
C GLU A 133 -15.91 -9.17 -11.51
N GLY A 134 -15.92 -9.71 -10.29
CA GLY A 134 -14.75 -10.34 -9.67
C GLY A 134 -13.66 -9.40 -9.15
N GLU A 135 -13.79 -8.07 -9.32
CA GLU A 135 -12.78 -7.11 -8.84
C GLU A 135 -12.67 -7.06 -7.30
N GLY A 136 -13.70 -7.49 -6.59
CA GLY A 136 -13.73 -7.43 -5.13
C GLY A 136 -12.88 -8.49 -4.42
N GLY A 137 -12.48 -9.57 -5.11
CA GLY A 137 -11.54 -10.57 -4.57
C GLY A 137 -11.95 -11.15 -3.21
N ASP A 138 -10.96 -11.30 -2.31
CA ASP A 138 -11.18 -11.78 -0.94
C ASP A 138 -11.70 -10.68 -0.02
N GLU A 139 -11.39 -9.42 -0.32
CA GLU A 139 -11.90 -8.23 0.37
C GLU A 139 -13.43 -8.16 0.31
N TYR A 140 -14.03 -8.53 -0.82
CA TYR A 140 -15.47 -8.63 -0.98
C TYR A 140 -16.08 -9.65 -0.03
N LYS A 141 -15.46 -10.83 0.11
CA LYS A 141 -15.97 -11.88 1.02
C LYS A 141 -15.92 -11.43 2.47
N LYS A 142 -14.85 -10.71 2.87
CA LYS A 142 -14.73 -10.10 4.20
C LYS A 142 -15.81 -9.03 4.42
N ALA A 143 -16.03 -8.16 3.44
CA ALA A 143 -17.06 -7.13 3.51
C ALA A 143 -18.47 -7.72 3.64
N LEU A 144 -18.78 -8.83 2.96
CA LEU A 144 -20.04 -9.56 3.12
C LEU A 144 -20.22 -10.13 4.54
N ALA A 145 -19.13 -10.50 5.22
CA ALA A 145 -19.13 -10.91 6.62
C ALA A 145 -19.20 -9.71 7.60
N GLY A 146 -19.20 -8.47 7.10
CA GLY A 146 -19.15 -7.25 7.92
C GLY A 146 -17.76 -6.93 8.46
N GLU A 147 -16.71 -7.58 7.94
CA GLU A 147 -15.33 -7.34 8.36
C GLU A 147 -14.70 -6.19 7.57
N SER A 148 -14.10 -5.24 8.27
CA SER A 148 -13.23 -4.22 7.67
C SER A 148 -11.85 -4.81 7.37
N ASN A 149 -11.21 -4.35 6.31
CA ASN A 149 -9.87 -4.81 5.93
C ASN A 149 -9.11 -3.69 5.20
N SER A 150 -7.81 -3.58 5.52
CA SER A 150 -6.86 -2.71 4.81
C SER A 150 -5.63 -3.51 4.40
N THR A 151 -5.22 -3.39 3.15
CA THR A 151 -4.05 -4.10 2.61
C THR A 151 -3.06 -3.10 2.01
N VAL A 152 -1.77 -3.44 2.07
CA VAL A 152 -0.75 -2.70 1.32
C VAL A 152 -0.59 -3.39 -0.03
N ALA A 153 -1.13 -2.79 -1.08
CA ALA A 153 -0.83 -3.16 -2.45
C ALA A 153 0.46 -2.45 -2.89
N ALA A 154 1.57 -3.19 -2.97
CA ALA A 154 2.79 -2.70 -3.59
C ALA A 154 2.81 -3.12 -5.06
N SER A 155 2.40 -2.23 -5.96
CA SER A 155 2.55 -2.45 -7.40
C SER A 155 3.94 -1.93 -7.80
N GLY A 156 4.96 -2.74 -7.55
CA GLY A 156 6.35 -2.39 -7.85
C GLY A 156 7.21 -3.64 -7.93
N THR A 157 7.51 -4.08 -9.14
CA THR A 157 8.50 -5.14 -9.38
C THR A 157 9.89 -4.53 -9.27
N ILE A 158 10.76 -5.09 -8.44
CA ILE A 158 12.17 -4.65 -8.28
C ILE A 158 12.92 -4.67 -9.63
N PHE A 159 12.45 -5.49 -10.59
CA PHE A 159 12.97 -5.55 -11.96
C PHE A 159 12.68 -4.31 -12.83
N ASN A 160 11.67 -3.49 -12.51
CA ASN A 160 11.42 -2.24 -13.26
C ASN A 160 12.42 -1.12 -12.89
N LEU A 161 13.39 -1.40 -12.01
CA LEU A 161 14.45 -0.47 -11.59
C LEU A 161 15.82 -0.80 -12.21
N MET A 162 15.91 -1.78 -13.12
CA MET A 162 17.13 -2.06 -13.88
C MET A 162 17.09 -1.33 -15.24
N PRO A 163 18.17 -0.64 -15.65
CA PRO A 163 18.25 0.04 -16.94
C PRO A 163 18.23 -0.94 -18.14
#